data_AF-A0A924DA40-F1
#
_entry.id   AF-A0A924DA40-F1
#
_cell.length_a   1.000
_cell.length_b   1.000
_cell.length_c   1.000
_cell.angle_alpha   90.00
_cell.angle_beta   90.00
_cell.angle_gamma   90.00
#
_symmetry.space_group_name_H-M   'P 1'
#
loop_
_entity.id
_entity.type
_entity.pdbx_description
1 polymer ?
#
loop_
_entity_poly.entity_id
_entity_poly.type
_entity_poly.pdbx_seq_one_letter_code
_entity_poly.pdbx_strand_id
1 'polypeptide(L)'
;MNKETATLSDLQEVEWTQSVGTIVTGLSLVVGSALLLYFSKFWLSDSPLMMARALMSLALVVGVGVTGLGAFRFIKARSVSSVAYPCPYCNAECRLANAPTDDFVCEGCSRTVHFLDGEPVEVVEVTCSACRSTHKVCISASRYICDKCNRPVNLPFLKDDHSEQEFDQGGLTQNYDVLLFGYDHRKENELAFKLQNVMMVNLAETKRLLHAVTPESPLVVGNLLAERKADSIKRQLQELGATVSTRASAAVAGRPA
;
A
#
# COMPACT_ATOMS: atom_id res chain seq x y z
N MET A 1 13.29 8.91 -14.53
CA MET A 1 13.89 8.52 -13.23
C MET A 1 13.49 9.62 -12.27
N ASN A 2 12.31 9.50 -11.66
CA ASN A 2 11.75 10.56 -10.82
C ASN A 2 12.63 10.63 -9.57
N LYS A 3 13.25 11.79 -9.35
CA LYS A 3 13.91 12.07 -8.07
C LYS A 3 12.78 12.23 -7.06
N GLU A 4 12.54 11.20 -6.26
CA GLU A 4 11.72 11.37 -5.07
C GLU A 4 12.38 12.46 -4.21
N THR A 5 11.64 13.53 -3.95
CA THR A 5 11.99 14.52 -2.94
C THR A 5 11.97 13.83 -1.58
N ALA A 6 13.13 13.31 -1.17
CA ALA A 6 13.28 12.66 0.11
C ALA A 6 12.95 13.65 1.24
N THR A 7 12.08 13.23 2.15
CA THR A 7 11.76 13.99 3.36
C THR A 7 13.01 14.09 4.23
N LEU A 8 13.06 15.11 5.10
CA LEU A 8 14.19 15.22 6.03
C LEU A 8 14.27 14.04 6.98
N SER A 9 13.13 13.48 7.36
CA SER A 9 13.07 12.27 8.18
C SER A 9 13.76 11.11 7.47
N ASP A 10 13.44 10.83 6.21
CA ASP A 10 14.05 9.73 5.45
C ASP A 10 15.55 9.92 5.29
N LEU A 11 16.01 11.13 4.96
CA LEU A 11 17.43 11.44 4.85
C LEU A 11 18.15 11.31 6.20
N GLN A 12 17.54 11.79 7.28
CA GLN A 12 18.08 11.66 8.62
C GLN A 12 18.13 10.19 9.05
N GLU A 13 17.13 9.39 8.76
CA GLU A 13 17.10 7.97 9.13
C GLU A 13 18.20 7.18 8.43
N VAL A 14 18.43 7.44 7.13
CA VAL A 14 19.52 6.80 6.37
C VAL A 14 20.88 7.23 6.91
N GLU A 15 21.11 8.54 7.06
CA GLU A 15 22.37 9.06 7.59
C GLU A 15 22.62 8.61 9.04
N TRP A 16 21.57 8.53 9.85
CA TRP A 16 21.61 8.06 11.23
C TRP A 16 21.95 6.58 11.31
N THR A 17 21.28 5.73 10.52
CA THR A 17 21.52 4.28 10.51
C THR A 17 22.95 3.97 10.10
N GLN A 18 23.46 4.64 9.07
CA GLN A 18 24.85 4.49 8.63
C GLN A 18 25.84 5.01 9.68
N SER A 19 25.56 6.17 10.28
CA SER A 19 26.44 6.75 11.31
C SER A 19 26.51 5.88 12.56
N VAL A 20 25.36 5.43 13.07
CA VAL A 20 25.29 4.52 14.23
C VAL A 20 26.01 3.21 13.93
N GLY A 21 25.80 2.64 12.74
CA GLY A 21 26.51 1.42 12.31
C GLY A 21 28.03 1.59 12.39
N THR A 22 28.57 2.67 11.83
CA THR A 22 30.02 2.95 11.87
C THR A 22 30.56 3.18 13.29
N ILE A 23 29.78 3.86 14.15
CA ILE A 23 30.16 4.09 15.56
C ILE A 23 30.20 2.78 16.32
N VAL A 24 29.19 1.92 16.16
CA VAL A 24 29.12 0.61 16.85
C VAL A 24 30.27 -0.30 16.40
N THR A 25 30.57 -0.36 15.11
CA THR A 25 31.72 -1.12 14.59
C THR A 25 33.05 -0.56 15.08
N GLY A 26 33.21 0.77 15.12
CA GLY A 26 34.41 1.40 15.66
C GLY A 26 34.60 1.10 17.15
N LEU A 27 33.53 1.22 17.94
CA LEU A 27 33.55 0.99 19.38
C LEU A 27 33.82 -0.48 19.73
N SER A 28 33.23 -1.43 18.99
CA SER A 28 33.51 -2.86 19.20
C SER A 28 34.97 -3.20 18.90
N LEU A 29 35.56 -2.58 17.87
CA LEU A 29 36.97 -2.73 17.53
C LEU A 29 37.89 -2.14 18.61
N VAL A 30 37.56 -0.96 19.14
CA VAL A 30 38.31 -0.33 20.25
C VAL A 30 38.24 -1.19 21.51
N VAL A 31 37.04 -1.61 21.93
CA VAL A 31 36.85 -2.42 23.15
C VAL A 31 37.51 -3.79 23.01
N GLY A 32 37.35 -4.45 21.86
CA GLY A 32 37.99 -5.74 21.57
C GLY A 32 39.52 -5.63 21.58
N SER A 33 40.08 -4.60 20.94
CA SER A 33 41.54 -4.38 20.92
C SER A 33 42.08 -4.05 22.32
N ALA A 34 41.36 -3.24 23.10
CA ALA A 34 41.75 -2.90 24.47
C ALA A 34 41.70 -4.12 25.41
N LEU A 35 40.67 -4.96 25.30
CA LEU A 35 40.58 -6.21 26.06
C LEU A 35 41.69 -7.19 25.68
N LEU A 36 41.95 -7.38 24.39
CA LEU A 36 43.04 -8.24 23.92
C LEU A 36 44.41 -7.74 24.40
N LEU A 37 44.65 -6.41 24.37
CA LEU A 37 45.87 -5.82 24.94
C LEU A 37 45.98 -6.07 26.44
N TYR A 38 44.88 -5.93 27.19
CA TYR A 38 44.83 -6.20 28.63
C TYR A 38 45.17 -7.65 28.95
N PHE A 39 44.54 -8.62 28.27
CA PHE A 39 44.81 -10.05 28.48
C PHE A 39 46.20 -10.48 27.97
N SER A 40 46.74 -9.81 26.95
CA SER A 40 48.10 -10.06 26.45
C SER A 40 49.21 -9.79 27.49
N LYS A 41 48.90 -9.05 28.56
CA LYS A 41 49.81 -8.78 29.67
C LYS A 41 49.89 -9.96 30.64
N PHE A 42 48.84 -10.77 30.75
CA PHE A 42 48.75 -11.86 31.73
C PHE A 42 49.24 -13.21 31.17
N TRP A 43 49.05 -13.46 29.86
CA TRP A 43 49.27 -14.80 29.28
C TRP A 43 50.60 -14.99 28.55
N LEU A 44 51.32 -13.93 28.16
CA LEU A 44 52.30 -14.01 27.07
C LEU A 44 53.63 -13.32 27.44
N SER A 45 54.60 -14.13 27.87
CA SER A 45 55.89 -13.69 28.44
C SER A 45 57.10 -13.75 27.47
N ASP A 46 56.95 -14.19 26.21
CA ASP A 46 58.11 -14.38 25.31
C ASP A 46 58.08 -13.56 24.00
N SER A 47 59.25 -13.45 23.38
CA SER A 47 59.69 -12.48 22.36
C SER A 47 59.00 -12.43 20.96
N PRO A 48 58.30 -13.45 20.42
CA PRO A 48 57.66 -13.32 19.09
C PRO A 48 56.40 -12.44 19.07
N LEU A 49 56.06 -11.79 20.18
CA LEU A 49 54.76 -11.17 20.43
C LEU A 49 54.75 -9.63 20.37
N MET A 50 55.91 -9.00 20.14
CA MET A 50 56.00 -7.56 19.86
C MET A 50 55.17 -7.19 18.62
N MET A 51 55.19 -8.05 17.58
CA MET A 51 54.40 -7.83 16.36
C MET A 51 52.89 -7.90 16.62
N ALA A 52 52.45 -8.84 17.47
CA ALA A 52 51.04 -8.96 17.85
C ALA A 52 50.56 -7.74 18.66
N ARG A 53 51.39 -7.23 19.59
CA ARG A 53 51.10 -5.99 20.33
C ARG A 53 51.05 -4.77 19.42
N ALA A 54 51.94 -4.68 18.43
CA ALA A 54 51.95 -3.61 17.44
C ALA A 54 50.71 -3.64 16.53
N LEU A 55 50.26 -4.83 16.11
CA LEU A 55 49.02 -4.98 15.33
C LEU A 55 47.79 -4.63 16.16
N MET A 56 47.75 -5.00 17.44
CA MET A 56 46.64 -4.65 18.34
C MET A 56 46.58 -3.16 18.66
N SER A 57 47.74 -2.50 18.84
CA SER A 57 47.77 -1.05 19.03
C SER A 57 47.38 -0.29 17.76
N LEU A 58 47.80 -0.77 16.58
CA LEU A 58 47.34 -0.25 15.29
C LEU A 58 45.82 -0.39 15.15
N ALA A 59 45.27 -1.56 15.47
CA ALA A 59 43.83 -1.79 15.46
C ALA A 59 43.09 -0.80 16.37
N LEU A 60 43.61 -0.52 17.57
CA LEU A 60 43.04 0.46 18.48
C LEU A 60 43.01 1.87 17.86
N VAL A 61 44.11 2.32 17.24
CA VAL A 61 44.17 3.62 16.54
C VAL A 61 43.16 3.69 15.40
N VAL A 62 43.05 2.63 14.60
CA VAL A 62 42.06 2.52 13.52
C VAL A 62 40.64 2.59 14.07
N GLY A 63 40.35 1.87 15.16
CA GLY A 63 39.03 1.87 15.81
C GLY A 63 38.61 3.26 16.31
N VAL A 64 39.55 4.00 16.91
CA VAL A 64 39.31 5.39 17.33
C VAL A 64 39.04 6.28 16.10
N GLY A 65 39.81 6.13 15.03
CA GLY A 65 39.60 6.87 13.78
C GLY A 65 38.23 6.63 13.15
N VAL A 66 37.80 5.37 13.06
CA VAL A 66 36.47 5.00 12.53
C VAL A 66 35.35 5.56 13.40
N THR A 67 35.49 5.47 14.73
CA THR A 67 34.50 6.02 15.67
C THR A 67 34.40 7.55 15.54
N GLY A 68 35.54 8.23 15.43
CA GLY A 68 35.61 9.68 15.24
C GLY A 68 34.97 10.14 13.93
N LEU A 69 35.19 9.40 12.83
CA LEU A 69 34.55 9.67 11.54
C LEU A 69 33.02 9.51 11.63
N GLY A 70 32.54 8.47 12.31
CA GLY A 70 31.11 8.26 12.56
C GLY A 70 30.49 9.41 13.36
N ALA A 71 31.17 9.86 14.43
CA ALA A 71 30.72 10.99 15.23
C ALA A 71 30.70 12.31 14.43
N PHE A 72 31.69 12.55 13.57
CA PHE A 72 31.72 13.73 12.70
C PHE A 72 30.55 13.75 11.71
N ARG A 73 30.27 12.60 11.07
CA ARG A 73 29.11 12.46 10.18
C ARG A 73 27.79 12.68 10.90
N PHE A 74 27.67 12.16 12.11
CA PHE A 74 26.51 12.34 12.96
C PHE A 74 26.24 13.81 13.30
N ILE A 75 27.27 14.58 13.63
CA ILE A 75 27.15 16.03 13.87
C ILE A 75 26.71 16.75 12.60
N LYS A 76 27.27 16.37 11.44
CA LYS A 76 26.93 16.97 10.15
C LYS A 76 25.48 16.67 9.74
N ALA A 77 24.98 15.46 9.96
CA ALA A 77 23.59 15.07 9.71
C ALA A 77 22.59 15.93 10.50
N ARG A 78 22.95 16.33 11.72
CA ARG A 78 22.13 17.22 12.56
C ARG A 78 22.08 18.66 12.04
N SER A 79 23.05 19.05 11.21
CA SER A 79 23.19 20.42 10.68
C SER A 79 22.57 20.64 9.30
N VAL A 80 21.84 19.64 8.76
CA VAL A 80 21.17 19.79 7.47
C VAL A 80 20.08 20.86 7.58
N SER A 81 20.15 21.87 6.71
CA SER A 81 19.18 22.97 6.63
C SER A 81 17.79 22.42 6.32
N SER A 82 16.78 22.86 7.06
CA SER A 82 15.38 22.50 6.81
C SER A 82 14.57 23.68 6.32
N VAL A 83 13.88 23.51 5.20
CA VAL A 83 12.85 24.42 4.71
C VAL A 83 11.50 23.91 5.22
N ALA A 84 10.75 24.75 5.92
CA ALA A 84 9.40 24.42 6.34
C ALA A 84 8.42 24.74 5.20
N TYR A 85 7.59 23.77 4.83
CA TYR A 85 6.55 23.92 3.82
C TYR A 85 5.19 23.47 4.37
N PRO A 86 4.15 24.33 4.36
CA PRO A 86 2.83 23.95 4.88
C PRO A 86 2.10 23.03 3.89
N CYS A 87 1.59 21.90 4.39
CA CYS A 87 0.83 20.97 3.56
C CYS A 87 -0.54 21.56 3.17
N PRO A 88 -0.93 21.59 1.89
CA PRO A 88 -2.21 22.17 1.45
C PRO A 88 -3.44 21.39 1.96
N TYR A 89 -3.28 20.10 2.30
CA TYR A 89 -4.36 19.27 2.82
C TYR A 89 -4.61 19.52 4.31
N CYS A 90 -3.62 19.27 5.16
CA CYS A 90 -3.79 19.31 6.62
C CYS A 90 -3.20 20.55 7.30
N ASN A 91 -2.54 21.45 6.56
CA ASN A 91 -1.80 22.61 7.08
C ASN A 91 -0.68 22.26 8.07
N ALA A 92 -0.28 20.99 8.17
CA ALA A 92 0.89 20.60 8.95
C ALA A 92 2.18 21.09 8.28
N GLU A 93 3.14 21.55 9.06
CA GLU A 93 4.46 21.96 8.56
C GLU A 93 5.31 20.72 8.25
N CYS A 94 5.57 20.49 6.97
CA CYS A 94 6.52 19.47 6.53
C CYS A 94 7.92 20.10 6.45
N ARG A 95 8.89 19.46 7.10
CA ARG A 95 10.30 19.88 7.03
C ARG A 95 10.99 19.14 5.90
N LEU A 96 11.44 19.87 4.89
CA LEU A 96 12.09 19.35 3.70
C LEU A 96 13.54 19.81 3.64
N ALA A 97 14.41 19.01 3.00
CA ALA A 97 15.85 19.30 2.96
C ALA A 97 16.16 20.47 2.02
N ASN A 98 15.35 20.62 0.97
CA ASN A 98 15.41 21.69 -0.01
C ASN A 98 13.99 22.18 -0.29
N ALA A 99 13.86 23.32 -0.97
CA ALA A 99 12.57 23.76 -1.48
C ALA A 99 11.98 22.68 -2.41
N PRO A 100 10.72 22.26 -2.23
CA PRO A 100 10.11 21.21 -3.03
C PRO A 100 9.93 21.69 -4.47
N THR A 101 10.51 20.96 -5.41
CA THR A 101 10.23 21.09 -6.85
C THR A 101 9.49 19.88 -7.41
N ASP A 102 9.49 18.78 -6.66
CA ASP A 102 8.92 17.49 -7.02
C ASP A 102 7.86 17.06 -5.98
N ASP A 103 7.09 16.04 -6.32
CA ASP A 103 6.06 15.46 -5.46
C ASP A 103 6.64 14.92 -4.15
N PHE A 104 5.98 15.22 -3.02
CA PHE A 104 6.38 14.68 -1.72
C PHE A 104 5.19 14.18 -0.91
N VAL A 105 5.43 13.28 0.03
CA VAL A 105 4.38 12.76 0.93
C VAL A 105 4.39 13.54 2.22
N CYS A 106 3.24 14.08 2.61
CA CYS A 106 3.09 14.80 3.88
C CYS A 106 3.11 13.83 5.07
N GLU A 107 3.98 14.04 6.05
CA GLU A 107 4.06 13.22 7.28
C GLU A 107 2.80 13.31 8.16
N GLY A 108 2.11 14.44 8.15
CA GLY A 108 0.94 14.66 9.02
C GLY A 108 -0.35 13.98 8.55
N CYS A 109 -0.55 13.85 7.23
CA CYS A 109 -1.76 13.25 6.66
C CYS A 109 -1.51 12.08 5.70
N SER A 110 -0.24 11.75 5.46
CA SER A 110 0.20 10.68 4.54
C SER A 110 -0.33 10.83 3.12
N ARG A 111 -0.72 12.04 2.71
CA ARG A 111 -1.14 12.35 1.34
C ARG A 111 0.03 12.91 0.53
N THR A 112 0.10 12.50 -0.73
CA THR A 112 1.05 13.07 -1.69
C THR A 112 0.61 14.47 -2.10
N VAL A 113 1.51 15.42 -1.93
CA VAL A 113 1.40 16.78 -2.46
C VAL A 113 2.07 16.78 -3.82
N HIS A 114 1.30 17.09 -4.85
CA HIS A 114 1.78 17.08 -6.23
C HIS A 114 2.31 18.45 -6.64
N PHE A 115 3.39 18.47 -7.42
CA PHE A 115 3.98 19.64 -8.05
C PHE A 115 3.95 19.46 -9.57
N LEU A 116 3.62 20.53 -10.28
CA LEU A 116 3.66 20.58 -11.74
C LEU A 116 4.55 21.77 -12.14
N ASP A 117 5.58 21.52 -12.93
CA ASP A 117 6.55 22.53 -13.38
C ASP A 117 7.18 23.36 -12.23
N GLY A 118 7.33 22.75 -11.04
CA GLY A 118 7.90 23.40 -9.85
C GLY A 118 6.90 24.24 -9.04
N GLU A 119 5.63 24.28 -9.43
CA GLU A 119 4.55 24.92 -8.68
C GLU A 119 3.64 23.88 -8.03
N PRO A 120 3.14 24.13 -6.80
CA PRO A 120 2.24 23.20 -6.14
C PRO A 120 0.88 23.15 -6.85
N VAL A 121 0.40 21.94 -7.13
CA VAL A 121 -0.94 21.75 -7.69
C VAL A 121 -1.97 22.22 -6.67
N GLU A 122 -2.87 23.11 -7.11
CA GLU A 122 -3.90 23.67 -6.24
C GLU A 122 -4.88 22.58 -5.74
N VAL A 123 -5.29 22.74 -4.49
CA VAL A 123 -6.19 21.83 -3.79
C VAL A 123 -7.51 22.54 -3.53
N VAL A 124 -8.60 21.93 -3.97
CA VAL A 124 -9.95 22.49 -3.84
C VAL A 124 -10.74 21.70 -2.79
N GLU A 125 -11.58 22.41 -2.05
CA GLU A 125 -12.51 21.80 -1.10
C GLU A 125 -13.80 21.37 -1.82
N VAL A 126 -14.12 20.08 -1.69
CA VAL A 126 -15.30 19.46 -2.29
C VAL A 126 -16.15 18.84 -1.18
N THR A 127 -17.45 19.12 -1.22
CA THR A 127 -18.42 18.58 -0.26
C THR A 127 -19.11 17.36 -0.86
N CYS A 128 -19.10 16.24 -0.13
CA CYS A 128 -19.81 15.04 -0.56
C CYS A 128 -21.33 15.27 -0.60
N SER A 129 -21.98 15.01 -1.73
CA SER A 129 -23.44 15.15 -1.89
C SER A 129 -24.26 14.20 -1.00
N ALA A 130 -23.69 13.04 -0.65
CA ALA A 130 -24.38 12.03 0.14
C ALA A 130 -24.29 12.25 1.66
N CYS A 131 -23.08 12.43 2.21
CA CYS A 131 -22.87 12.54 3.66
C CYS A 131 -22.46 13.95 4.14
N ARG A 132 -22.36 14.93 3.21
CA ARG A 132 -22.01 16.33 3.50
C ARG A 132 -20.66 16.54 4.19
N SER A 133 -19.75 15.57 4.19
CA SER A 133 -18.38 15.80 4.62
C SER A 133 -17.60 16.59 3.59
N THR A 134 -16.76 17.51 4.07
CA THR A 134 -15.81 18.27 3.27
C THR A 134 -14.52 17.49 3.09
N HIS A 135 -13.99 17.49 1.88
CA HIS A 135 -12.75 16.83 1.52
C HIS A 135 -11.91 17.78 0.67
N LYS A 136 -10.60 17.83 0.95
CA LYS A 136 -9.63 18.55 0.12
C LYS A 136 -9.07 17.60 -0.94
N VAL A 137 -9.17 17.97 -2.21
CA VAL A 137 -8.80 17.15 -3.37
C VAL A 137 -7.97 17.99 -4.34
N CYS A 138 -6.94 17.40 -4.97
CA CYS A 138 -6.20 18.06 -6.05
C CYS A 138 -7.08 18.30 -7.27
N ILE A 139 -6.88 19.44 -7.95
CA ILE A 139 -7.59 19.74 -9.21
C ILE A 139 -7.26 18.72 -10.31
N SER A 140 -6.06 18.15 -10.29
CA SER A 140 -5.64 17.11 -11.24
C SER A 140 -6.34 15.76 -11.07
N ALA A 141 -7.08 15.54 -9.98
CA ALA A 141 -7.74 14.27 -9.74
C ALA A 141 -8.98 14.12 -10.64
N SER A 142 -9.01 13.05 -11.46
CA SER A 142 -10.16 12.74 -12.33
C SER A 142 -11.35 12.14 -11.57
N ARG A 143 -11.09 11.48 -10.44
CA ARG A 143 -12.12 10.83 -9.61
C ARG A 143 -11.73 10.85 -8.14
N TYR A 144 -12.68 11.19 -7.27
CA TYR A 144 -12.50 11.10 -5.83
C TYR A 144 -13.63 10.26 -5.21
N ILE A 145 -13.27 9.44 -4.22
CA ILE A 145 -14.20 8.62 -3.45
C ILE A 145 -14.22 9.16 -2.03
N CYS A 146 -15.41 9.38 -1.49
CA CYS A 146 -15.57 9.92 -0.14
C CYS A 146 -15.07 8.92 0.92
N ASP A 147 -14.12 9.34 1.75
CA ASP A 147 -13.53 8.51 2.81
C ASP A 147 -14.57 8.03 3.85
N LYS A 148 -15.68 8.75 4.03
CA LYS A 148 -16.71 8.40 5.03
C LYS A 148 -17.78 7.44 4.52
N CYS A 149 -18.28 7.65 3.30
CA CYS A 149 -19.43 6.89 2.77
C CYS A 149 -19.07 6.00 1.57
N ASN A 150 -17.81 6.03 1.13
CA ASN A 150 -17.26 5.25 0.03
C ASN A 150 -18.02 5.42 -1.30
N ARG A 151 -18.65 6.59 -1.51
CA ARG A 151 -19.34 6.95 -2.75
C ARG A 151 -18.49 7.90 -3.58
N PRO A 152 -18.54 7.82 -4.93
CA PRO A 152 -17.87 8.78 -5.78
C PRO A 152 -18.43 10.18 -5.54
N VAL A 153 -17.56 11.18 -5.46
CA VAL A 153 -17.91 12.58 -5.30
C VAL A 153 -17.78 13.27 -6.66
N ASN A 154 -18.79 14.06 -7.03
CA ASN A 154 -18.72 14.88 -8.24
C ASN A 154 -17.80 16.07 -7.99
N LEU A 155 -16.76 16.18 -8.82
CA LEU A 155 -15.75 17.22 -8.73
C LEU A 155 -16.17 18.39 -9.63
N PRO A 156 -16.41 19.60 -9.09
CA PRO A 156 -17.00 20.71 -9.85
C PRO A 156 -16.08 21.33 -10.91
N PHE A 157 -14.77 21.06 -10.82
CA PHE A 157 -13.73 21.60 -11.72
C PHE A 157 -13.46 20.72 -12.94
N LEU A 158 -13.98 19.49 -12.96
CA LEU A 158 -14.19 18.78 -14.21
C LEU A 158 -15.39 19.42 -14.90
N LYS A 159 -15.16 20.58 -15.53
CA LYS A 159 -16.02 21.04 -16.62
C LYS A 159 -16.02 19.92 -17.66
N ASP A 160 -17.18 19.67 -18.24
CA ASP A 160 -17.43 18.68 -19.32
C ASP A 160 -16.67 19.00 -20.62
N ASP A 161 -15.35 19.27 -20.57
CA ASP A 161 -14.48 19.63 -21.69
C ASP A 161 -13.64 18.44 -22.20
N HIS A 162 -13.79 17.27 -21.59
CA HIS A 162 -13.54 16.02 -22.29
C HIS A 162 -14.88 15.46 -22.72
N SER A 163 -15.18 15.71 -24.00
CA SER A 163 -15.78 14.76 -24.94
C SER A 163 -16.47 13.59 -24.26
N GLU A 164 -17.75 13.45 -24.57
CA GLU A 164 -18.43 12.21 -24.89
C GLU A 164 -17.48 11.21 -25.59
N GLN A 165 -16.50 10.65 -24.89
CA GLN A 165 -16.25 9.25 -25.00
C GLN A 165 -17.47 8.65 -24.33
N GLU A 166 -18.51 8.48 -25.13
CA GLU A 166 -19.35 7.29 -25.09
C GLU A 166 -18.42 6.06 -25.05
N PHE A 167 -17.78 5.84 -23.90
CA PHE A 167 -17.44 4.50 -23.48
C PHE A 167 -18.79 3.85 -23.24
N ASP A 168 -19.30 3.27 -24.33
CA ASP A 168 -20.38 2.29 -24.43
C ASP A 168 -20.97 1.91 -23.07
N GLN A 169 -21.79 2.82 -22.51
CA GLN A 169 -22.45 2.63 -21.21
C GLN A 169 -23.47 1.49 -21.29
N GLY A 170 -23.74 0.98 -22.51
CA GLY A 170 -24.55 -0.20 -22.78
C GLY A 170 -23.93 -1.52 -22.29
N GLY A 171 -22.61 -1.57 -22.05
CA GLY A 171 -21.93 -2.76 -21.51
C GLY A 171 -21.85 -2.80 -19.98
N LEU A 172 -21.63 -1.64 -19.34
CA LEU A 172 -21.36 -1.55 -17.89
C LEU A 172 -22.60 -1.57 -16.98
N THR A 173 -23.80 -1.49 -17.57
CA THR A 173 -25.08 -1.55 -16.85
C THR A 173 -25.83 -2.86 -17.06
N GLN A 174 -25.20 -3.85 -17.71
CA GLN A 174 -25.78 -5.18 -17.79
C GLN A 174 -25.46 -5.92 -16.50
N ASN A 175 -26.52 -6.16 -15.72
CA ASN A 175 -26.41 -7.08 -14.60
C ASN A 175 -26.48 -8.51 -15.13
N TYR A 176 -25.80 -9.44 -14.47
CA TYR A 176 -25.74 -10.84 -14.84
C TYR A 176 -26.32 -11.70 -13.74
N ASP A 177 -27.04 -12.74 -14.16
CA ASP A 177 -27.51 -13.81 -13.30
C ASP A 177 -26.59 -15.02 -13.49
N VAL A 178 -26.24 -15.67 -12.38
CA VAL A 178 -25.37 -16.84 -12.36
C VAL A 178 -26.25 -18.09 -12.20
N LEU A 179 -26.25 -18.95 -13.21
CA LEU A 179 -27.08 -20.15 -13.30
C LEU A 179 -26.23 -21.40 -13.17
N LEU A 180 -26.60 -22.27 -12.22
CA LEU A 180 -25.98 -23.57 -11.98
C LEU A 180 -26.83 -24.68 -12.62
N PHE A 181 -26.24 -25.43 -13.56
CA PHE A 181 -26.93 -26.51 -14.30
C PHE A 181 -26.62 -27.92 -13.80
N GLY A 182 -25.50 -28.09 -13.11
CA GLY A 182 -25.06 -29.40 -12.64
C GLY A 182 -23.76 -29.31 -11.86
N TYR A 183 -23.42 -30.38 -11.17
CA TYR A 183 -22.23 -30.45 -10.32
C TYR A 183 -21.70 -31.87 -10.22
N ASP A 184 -20.41 -32.00 -9.92
CA ASP A 184 -19.80 -33.30 -9.59
C ASP A 184 -20.17 -33.71 -8.15
N HIS A 185 -20.83 -34.86 -8.01
CA HIS A 185 -21.20 -35.44 -6.71
C HIS A 185 -20.01 -35.67 -5.77
N ARG A 186 -18.79 -35.84 -6.30
CA ARG A 186 -17.59 -36.05 -5.49
C ARG A 186 -17.23 -34.83 -4.64
N LYS A 187 -17.56 -33.63 -5.11
CA LYS A 187 -17.24 -32.35 -4.45
C LYS A 187 -18.47 -31.65 -3.87
N GLU A 188 -19.58 -32.37 -3.70
CA GLU A 188 -20.86 -31.81 -3.26
C GLU A 188 -20.77 -31.03 -1.94
N ASN A 189 -20.03 -31.56 -0.95
CA ASN A 189 -19.91 -30.90 0.35
C ASN A 189 -19.16 -29.55 0.28
N GLU A 190 -18.09 -29.49 -0.52
CA GLU A 190 -17.30 -28.26 -0.72
C GLU A 190 -18.10 -27.22 -1.50
N LEU A 191 -18.83 -27.66 -2.54
CA LEU A 191 -19.71 -26.82 -3.32
C LEU A 191 -20.87 -26.28 -2.48
N ALA A 192 -21.51 -27.11 -1.66
CA ALA A 192 -22.59 -26.71 -0.76
C ALA A 192 -22.11 -25.65 0.24
N PHE A 193 -20.92 -25.80 0.81
CA PHE A 193 -20.35 -24.81 1.72
C PHE A 193 -20.06 -23.48 1.01
N LYS A 194 -19.58 -23.54 -0.24
CA LYS A 194 -19.34 -22.32 -1.02
C LYS A 194 -20.63 -21.61 -1.40
N LEU A 195 -21.64 -22.37 -1.84
CA LEU A 195 -22.97 -21.85 -2.18
C LEU A 195 -23.69 -21.27 -0.96
N GLN A 196 -23.52 -21.87 0.22
CA GLN A 196 -24.02 -21.34 1.48
C GLN A 196 -23.57 -19.89 1.69
N ASN A 197 -22.28 -19.63 1.47
CA ASN A 197 -21.68 -18.31 1.64
C ASN A 197 -22.11 -17.31 0.55
N VAL A 198 -22.32 -17.78 -0.69
CA VAL A 198 -22.70 -16.92 -1.82
C VAL A 198 -24.18 -16.55 -1.76
N MET A 199 -25.06 -17.51 -1.45
CA MET A 199 -26.51 -17.30 -1.40
C MET A 199 -27.00 -16.81 -0.03
N MET A 200 -26.15 -16.85 1.01
CA MET A 200 -26.50 -16.54 2.40
C MET A 200 -27.63 -17.42 2.95
N VAL A 201 -27.64 -18.70 2.56
CA VAL A 201 -28.66 -19.71 2.93
C VAL A 201 -28.06 -20.68 3.95
N ASN A 202 -28.86 -21.48 4.67
CA ASN A 202 -28.34 -22.54 5.55
C ASN A 202 -27.75 -23.71 4.74
N LEU A 203 -26.77 -24.45 5.29
CA LEU A 203 -26.14 -25.59 4.63
C LEU A 203 -27.15 -26.68 4.26
N ALA A 204 -28.08 -27.01 5.17
CA ALA A 204 -29.09 -28.04 4.95
C ALA A 204 -30.05 -27.66 3.80
N GLU A 205 -30.39 -26.39 3.69
CA GLU A 205 -31.23 -25.86 2.62
C GLU A 205 -30.47 -25.78 1.30
N THR A 206 -29.19 -25.40 1.34
CA THR A 206 -28.31 -25.39 0.16
C THR A 206 -28.16 -26.79 -0.45
N LYS A 207 -28.03 -27.84 0.37
CA LYS A 207 -28.02 -29.23 -0.12
C LYS A 207 -29.34 -29.64 -0.77
N ARG A 208 -30.48 -29.24 -0.19
CA ARG A 208 -31.79 -29.48 -0.81
C ARG A 208 -31.92 -28.78 -2.16
N LEU A 209 -31.45 -27.54 -2.26
CA LEU A 209 -31.43 -26.78 -3.51
C LEU A 209 -30.50 -27.41 -4.54
N LEU A 210 -29.32 -27.90 -4.14
CA LEU A 210 -28.40 -28.64 -5.01
C LEU A 210 -29.03 -29.90 -5.59
N HIS A 211 -29.73 -30.70 -4.78
CA HIS A 211 -30.44 -31.89 -5.27
C HIS A 211 -31.62 -31.58 -6.19
N ALA A 212 -32.16 -30.36 -6.11
CA ALA A 212 -33.21 -29.88 -7.02
C ALA A 212 -32.63 -29.34 -8.36
N VAL A 213 -31.31 -29.23 -8.49
CA VAL A 213 -30.68 -28.79 -9.74
C VAL A 213 -30.76 -29.89 -10.78
N THR A 214 -31.46 -29.59 -11.86
CA THR A 214 -31.45 -30.42 -13.08
C THR A 214 -31.08 -29.53 -14.27
N PRO A 215 -30.64 -30.11 -15.40
CA PRO A 215 -30.35 -29.33 -16.61
C PRO A 215 -31.55 -28.50 -17.10
N GLU A 216 -32.77 -28.95 -16.82
CA GLU A 216 -34.02 -28.28 -17.20
C GLU A 216 -34.43 -27.19 -16.19
N SER A 217 -34.00 -27.31 -14.92
CA SER A 217 -34.29 -26.36 -13.83
C SER A 217 -32.99 -25.87 -13.16
N PRO A 218 -32.25 -24.93 -13.79
CA PRO A 218 -31.02 -24.42 -13.21
C PRO A 218 -31.30 -23.63 -11.92
N LEU A 219 -30.44 -23.80 -10.93
CA LEU A 219 -30.49 -23.01 -9.70
C LEU A 219 -29.83 -21.65 -9.95
N VAL A 220 -30.54 -20.59 -9.58
CA VAL A 220 -30.02 -19.22 -9.67
C VAL A 220 -29.23 -18.91 -8.41
N VAL A 221 -27.90 -18.82 -8.54
CA VAL A 221 -26.98 -18.64 -7.42
C VAL A 221 -26.84 -17.17 -7.03
N GLY A 222 -27.03 -16.27 -7.99
CA GLY A 222 -26.98 -14.84 -7.75
C GLY A 222 -27.73 -14.09 -8.85
N ASN A 223 -28.50 -13.11 -8.42
CA ASN A 223 -29.28 -12.24 -9.28
C ASN A 223 -28.67 -10.84 -9.34
N LEU A 224 -28.82 -10.18 -10.47
CA LEU A 224 -28.47 -8.77 -10.66
C LEU A 224 -27.02 -8.44 -10.24
N LEU A 225 -26.06 -9.29 -10.62
CA LEU A 225 -24.66 -9.12 -10.25
C LEU A 225 -23.90 -8.32 -11.31
N ALA A 226 -22.98 -7.45 -10.88
CA ALA A 226 -22.01 -6.85 -11.81
C ALA A 226 -21.15 -7.93 -12.47
N GLU A 227 -20.80 -7.73 -13.75
CA GLU A 227 -20.06 -8.69 -14.59
C GLU A 227 -18.84 -9.30 -13.88
N ARG A 228 -17.97 -8.46 -13.31
CA ARG A 228 -16.76 -8.91 -12.58
C ARG A 228 -17.07 -9.86 -11.42
N LYS A 229 -18.18 -9.62 -10.71
CA LYS A 229 -18.61 -10.44 -9.58
C LYS A 229 -19.25 -11.74 -10.06
N ALA A 230 -20.08 -11.69 -11.11
CA ALA A 230 -20.67 -12.87 -11.73
C ALA A 230 -19.58 -13.81 -12.27
N ASP A 231 -18.58 -13.28 -12.96
CA ASP A 231 -17.44 -14.04 -13.47
C ASP A 231 -16.56 -14.62 -12.36
N SER A 232 -16.32 -13.86 -11.29
CA SER A 232 -15.59 -14.37 -10.12
C SER A 232 -16.32 -15.56 -9.48
N ILE A 233 -17.65 -15.49 -9.35
CA ILE A 233 -18.46 -16.58 -8.78
C ILE A 233 -18.45 -17.79 -9.72
N LYS A 234 -18.62 -17.56 -11.04
CA LYS A 234 -18.56 -18.61 -12.06
C LYS A 234 -17.24 -19.38 -11.99
N ARG A 235 -16.09 -18.69 -11.93
CA ARG A 235 -14.77 -19.33 -11.82
C ARG A 235 -14.65 -20.19 -10.56
N GLN A 236 -15.04 -19.63 -9.40
CA GLN A 236 -14.97 -20.34 -8.12
C GLN A 236 -15.83 -21.62 -8.09
N LEU A 237 -17.01 -21.58 -8.71
CA LEU A 237 -17.87 -22.75 -8.78
C LEU A 237 -17.36 -23.78 -9.80
N GLN A 238 -16.79 -23.34 -10.93
CA GLN A 238 -16.18 -24.22 -11.93
C GLN A 238 -14.96 -24.97 -11.38
N GLU A 239 -14.12 -24.34 -10.56
CA GLU A 239 -12.99 -25.00 -9.86
C GLU A 239 -13.46 -26.16 -8.96
N LEU A 240 -14.66 -26.02 -8.39
CA LEU A 240 -15.31 -27.04 -7.56
C LEU A 240 -16.07 -28.08 -8.40
N GLY A 241 -15.90 -28.09 -9.73
CA GLY A 241 -16.51 -29.09 -10.62
C GLY A 241 -17.98 -28.83 -10.93
N ALA A 242 -18.43 -27.57 -10.84
CA ALA A 242 -19.80 -27.19 -11.18
C ALA A 242 -19.92 -26.64 -12.60
N THR A 243 -21.01 -26.98 -13.29
CA THR A 243 -21.36 -26.46 -14.61
C THR A 243 -22.18 -25.19 -14.45
N VAL A 244 -21.54 -24.04 -14.63
CA VAL A 244 -22.13 -22.72 -14.39
C VAL A 244 -22.11 -21.86 -15.65
N SER A 245 -23.21 -21.17 -15.92
CA SER A 245 -23.31 -20.15 -16.97
C SER A 245 -23.70 -18.79 -16.39
N THR A 246 -23.33 -17.73 -17.12
CA THR A 246 -23.75 -16.36 -16.85
C THR A 246 -24.74 -15.94 -17.93
N ARG A 247 -25.87 -15.36 -17.52
CA ARG A 247 -26.88 -14.81 -18.42
C ARG A 247 -27.05 -13.33 -18.10
N ALA A 248 -27.17 -12.47 -19.13
CA ALA A 248 -27.57 -11.08 -18.89
C ALA A 248 -28.97 -11.07 -18.26
N SER A 249 -29.07 -10.49 -17.07
CA SER A 249 -30.32 -10.29 -16.36
C SER A 249 -31.12 -9.22 -17.11
N ALA A 250 -32.26 -9.60 -17.67
CA ALA A 250 -33.19 -8.62 -18.21
C ALA A 250 -33.68 -7.79 -17.02
N ALA A 251 -33.19 -6.55 -16.92
CA ALA A 251 -33.69 -5.60 -15.94
C ALA A 251 -35.22 -5.63 -16.02
N VAL A 252 -35.88 -5.90 -14.88
CA VAL A 252 -37.33 -5.81 -14.76
C VAL A 252 -37.69 -4.38 -15.15
N ALA A 253 -38.10 -4.19 -16.40
CA ALA A 253 -38.61 -2.93 -16.90
C ALA A 253 -39.78 -2.57 -15.99
N GLY A 254 -39.60 -1.50 -15.23
CA GLY A 254 -40.58 -1.01 -14.27
C GLY A 254 -41.94 -0.88 -14.95
N ARG A 255 -42.93 -1.55 -14.36
CA ARG A 255 -44.35 -1.34 -14.64
C ARG A 255 -44.64 0.16 -14.35
N PRO A 256 -45.04 0.98 -15.33
CA PRO A 256 -45.50 2.33 -15.02
C PRO A 256 -46.82 2.20 -14.24
N ALA A 257 -46.85 2.82 -13.05
CA ALA A 257 -48.08 3.09 -12.31
C ALA A 257 -48.67 4.42 -12.78
#